data_AF-A0A1I7I4I4-F1
#
_entry.id   AF-A0A1I7I4I4-F1
#
_cell.length_a   1.000
_cell.length_b   1.000
_cell.length_c   1.000
_cell.angle_alpha   90.00
_cell.angle_beta   90.00
_cell.angle_gamma   90.00
#
_symmetry.space_group_name_H-M   'P 1'
#
loop_
_entity.id
_entity.type
_entity.pdbx_description
1 polymer ?
#
loop_
_entity_poly.entity_id
_entity_poly.type
_entity_poly.pdbx_seq_one_letter_code
_entity_poly.pdbx_strand_id
1 'polypeptide(L)'
;MSQVSSNDTFDREVYKTRKREEKDRIFEMLSEETQALLDPEKLKAYADVQARFLRSSVSNALLIGRQRPEATWIRPFDDWKNDNIFVNKGEKAILMLKPVTYERPDGSQGFASDVSKNFDVTQTTAMGRTISRKEYHEMSGMPSPEELLGAVRQRAMTTFVRDEELRGRAVNMADLSVYLMAKHYRLDPPDVDFERIARFFEGRKEKDVRRELTAVKTAVDEVNREMLARARDGRENER
;
A
#
# COMPACT_ATOMS: atom_id res chain seq x y z
N MET A 1 54.66 -13.02 -16.32
CA MET A 1 53.78 -11.93 -16.80
C MET A 1 52.51 -11.94 -15.96
N SER A 2 51.94 -10.76 -15.75
CA SER A 2 51.10 -10.32 -14.63
C SER A 2 49.80 -11.06 -14.38
N GLN A 3 49.47 -11.13 -13.08
CA GLN A 3 48.15 -11.31 -12.47
C GLN A 3 47.00 -10.59 -13.19
N VAL A 4 45.79 -11.16 -13.07
CA VAL A 4 44.62 -10.43 -12.53
C VAL A 4 43.78 -11.41 -11.70
N SER A 5 43.88 -11.34 -10.37
CA SER A 5 42.80 -11.79 -9.49
C SER A 5 41.96 -10.57 -9.13
N SER A 6 40.77 -10.44 -9.69
CA SER A 6 39.80 -9.41 -9.29
C SER A 6 39.14 -9.85 -7.98
N ASN A 7 39.76 -9.50 -6.87
CA ASN A 7 39.11 -9.53 -5.55
C ASN A 7 38.22 -8.30 -5.48
N ASP A 8 36.92 -8.47 -5.71
CA ASP A 8 35.90 -7.43 -5.56
C ASP A 8 35.71 -7.15 -4.06
N THR A 9 36.57 -6.29 -3.51
CA THR A 9 36.51 -5.91 -2.09
C THR A 9 35.28 -5.03 -1.85
N PHE A 10 34.33 -5.56 -1.07
CA PHE A 10 33.18 -4.82 -0.56
C PHE A 10 33.63 -3.55 0.18
N ASP A 11 33.49 -2.38 -0.47
CA ASP A 11 33.73 -1.09 0.16
C ASP A 11 32.50 -0.70 0.99
N ARG A 12 32.67 -0.77 2.31
CA ARG A 12 31.63 -0.49 3.29
C ARG A 12 31.14 0.95 3.25
N GLU A 13 32.00 1.91 2.92
CA GLU A 13 31.64 3.33 2.86
C GLU A 13 30.87 3.63 1.57
N VAL A 14 31.28 3.07 0.43
CA VAL A 14 30.50 3.15 -0.81
C VAL A 14 29.11 2.51 -0.63
N TYR A 15 29.03 1.36 0.07
CA TYR A 15 27.76 0.72 0.37
C TYR A 15 26.83 1.59 1.24
N LYS A 16 27.37 2.21 2.30
CA LYS A 16 26.62 3.12 3.19
C LYS A 16 26.11 4.34 2.43
N THR A 17 26.97 4.98 1.64
CA THR A 17 26.59 6.17 0.83
C THR A 17 25.49 5.82 -0.15
N ARG A 18 25.63 4.74 -0.92
CA ARG A 18 24.60 4.28 -1.86
C ARG A 18 23.26 4.01 -1.15
N LYS A 19 23.29 3.42 0.05
CA LYS A 19 22.07 3.16 0.83
C LYS A 19 21.42 4.43 1.36
N ARG A 20 22.23 5.42 1.75
CA ARG A 20 21.74 6.75 2.13
C ARG A 20 21.06 7.43 0.94
N GLU A 21 21.72 7.49 -0.22
CA GLU A 21 21.14 8.10 -1.42
C GLU A 21 19.86 7.39 -1.90
N GLU A 22 19.80 6.05 -1.83
CA GLU A 22 18.59 5.29 -2.14
C GLU A 22 17.43 5.66 -1.22
N LYS A 23 17.73 5.88 0.06
CA LYS A 23 16.76 6.32 1.07
C LYS A 23 16.36 7.78 0.86
N ASP A 24 17.29 8.67 0.56
CA ASP A 24 16.97 10.09 0.31
C ASP A 24 16.06 10.22 -0.91
N ARG A 25 16.38 9.52 -2.02
CA ARG A 25 15.53 9.48 -3.22
C ARG A 25 14.12 8.94 -2.97
N ILE A 26 13.97 7.91 -2.13
CA ILE A 26 12.62 7.37 -1.85
C ILE A 26 11.79 8.32 -1.02
N PHE A 27 12.40 9.08 -0.10
CA PHE A 27 11.69 10.08 0.69
C PHE A 27 11.35 11.34 -0.10
N GLU A 28 12.22 11.75 -1.02
CA GLU A 28 11.94 12.81 -1.99
C GLU A 28 10.74 12.44 -2.87
N MET A 29 10.77 11.24 -3.48
CA MET A 29 9.64 10.72 -4.26
C MET A 29 8.36 10.67 -3.42
N LEU A 30 8.44 10.19 -2.17
CA LEU A 30 7.27 10.15 -1.29
C LEU A 30 6.72 11.55 -0.97
N SER A 31 7.59 12.54 -0.82
CA SER A 31 7.23 13.94 -0.60
C SER A 31 6.49 14.50 -1.82
N GLU A 32 7.07 14.37 -3.01
CA GLU A 32 6.46 14.76 -4.28
C GLU A 32 5.07 14.15 -4.48
N GLU A 33 4.95 12.82 -4.32
CA GLU A 33 3.69 12.12 -4.53
C GLU A 33 2.64 12.47 -3.47
N THR A 34 3.05 12.85 -2.26
CA THR A 34 2.09 13.32 -1.25
C THR A 34 1.57 14.71 -1.58
N GLN A 35 2.43 15.60 -2.08
CA GLN A 35 2.04 16.95 -2.51
C GLN A 35 1.15 16.91 -3.76
N ALA A 36 1.40 15.95 -4.65
CA ALA A 36 0.58 15.74 -5.84
C ALA A 36 -0.89 15.38 -5.52
N LEU A 37 -1.21 14.97 -4.29
CA LEU A 37 -2.59 14.64 -3.89
C LEU A 37 -3.52 15.87 -3.77
N LEU A 38 -2.99 17.08 -3.97
CA LEU A 38 -3.79 18.30 -4.17
C LEU A 38 -4.50 18.31 -5.54
N ASP A 39 -4.02 17.49 -6.49
CA ASP A 39 -4.67 17.23 -7.76
C ASP A 39 -5.71 16.09 -7.56
N PRO A 40 -7.00 16.33 -7.83
CA PRO A 40 -8.07 15.34 -7.62
C PRO A 40 -7.87 14.05 -8.43
N GLU A 41 -7.38 14.15 -9.65
CA GLU A 41 -7.08 13.02 -10.52
C GLU A 41 -5.92 12.18 -9.98
N LYS A 42 -4.89 12.84 -9.43
CA LYS A 42 -3.79 12.15 -8.74
C LYS A 42 -4.25 11.47 -7.46
N LEU A 43 -5.12 12.12 -6.69
CA LEU A 43 -5.72 11.51 -5.50
C LEU A 43 -6.54 10.26 -5.85
N LYS A 44 -7.34 10.34 -6.91
CA LYS A 44 -8.07 9.18 -7.43
C LYS A 44 -7.14 8.07 -7.90
N ALA A 45 -6.08 8.40 -8.62
CA ALA A 45 -5.08 7.42 -9.06
C ALA A 45 -4.40 6.73 -7.87
N TYR A 46 -4.05 7.48 -6.82
CA TYR A 46 -3.58 6.91 -5.55
C TYR A 46 -4.63 5.96 -4.94
N ALA A 47 -5.91 6.37 -4.88
CA ALA A 47 -6.97 5.55 -4.31
C ALA A 47 -7.15 4.22 -5.08
N ASP A 48 -7.03 4.25 -6.40
CA ASP A 48 -7.08 3.05 -7.25
C ASP A 48 -5.93 2.08 -6.94
N VAL A 49 -4.70 2.60 -6.73
CA VAL A 49 -3.54 1.79 -6.33
C VAL A 49 -3.69 1.26 -4.90
N GLN A 50 -4.10 2.11 -3.94
CA GLN A 50 -4.30 1.72 -2.55
C GLN A 50 -5.40 0.67 -2.40
N ALA A 51 -6.47 0.73 -3.19
CA ALA A 51 -7.52 -0.29 -3.21
C ALA A 51 -6.99 -1.65 -3.69
N ARG A 52 -6.10 -1.66 -4.69
CA ARG A 52 -5.46 -2.88 -5.19
C ARG A 52 -4.51 -3.48 -4.14
N PHE A 53 -3.72 -2.62 -3.48
CA PHE A 53 -2.77 -3.00 -2.44
C PHE A 53 -3.28 -2.62 -1.04
N LEU A 54 -4.51 -3.04 -0.70
CA LEU A 54 -5.24 -2.57 0.49
C LEU A 54 -4.44 -2.63 1.81
N ARG A 55 -3.60 -3.66 1.97
CA ARG A 55 -2.79 -3.86 3.18
C ARG A 55 -1.46 -3.11 3.18
N SER A 56 -1.01 -2.60 2.03
CA SER A 56 0.19 -1.76 1.94
C SER A 56 -0.01 -0.45 2.70
N SER A 57 1.09 0.10 3.23
CA SER A 57 1.07 1.44 3.78
C SER A 57 0.74 2.47 2.71
N VAL A 58 0.20 3.63 3.12
CA VAL A 58 -0.05 4.77 2.23
C VAL A 58 1.22 5.16 1.48
N SER A 59 2.34 5.23 2.19
CA SER A 59 3.64 5.53 1.58
C SER A 59 3.99 4.54 0.48
N ASN A 60 3.78 3.24 0.72
CA ASN A 60 4.06 2.22 -0.28
C ASN A 60 3.08 2.26 -1.45
N ALA A 61 1.80 2.57 -1.23
CA ALA A 61 0.85 2.76 -2.32
C ALA A 61 1.22 3.95 -3.22
N LEU A 62 1.63 5.08 -2.65
CA LEU A 62 2.16 6.23 -3.40
C LEU A 62 3.40 5.85 -4.21
N LEU A 63 4.38 5.19 -3.58
CA LEU A 63 5.60 4.75 -4.24
C LEU A 63 5.31 3.75 -5.37
N ILE A 64 4.38 2.81 -5.18
CA ILE A 64 3.94 1.89 -6.24
C ILE A 64 3.28 2.68 -7.36
N GLY A 65 2.34 3.58 -7.06
CA GLY A 65 1.63 4.38 -8.05
C GLY A 65 2.57 5.19 -8.94
N ARG A 66 3.63 5.74 -8.36
CA ARG A 66 4.65 6.51 -9.08
C ARG A 66 5.52 5.67 -10.01
N GLN A 67 5.89 4.47 -9.57
CA GLN A 67 6.86 3.63 -10.28
C GLN A 67 6.20 2.65 -11.25
N ARG A 68 5.04 2.12 -10.88
CA ARG A 68 4.31 1.10 -11.64
C ARG A 68 2.82 1.12 -11.25
N PRO A 69 2.03 2.09 -11.75
CA PRO A 69 0.61 2.24 -11.41
C PRO A 69 -0.24 1.02 -11.78
N GLU A 70 0.23 0.23 -12.76
CA GLU A 70 -0.45 -0.98 -13.26
C GLU A 70 -0.08 -2.25 -12.48
N ALA A 71 0.78 -2.17 -11.46
CA ALA A 71 1.26 -3.35 -10.74
C ALA A 71 0.09 -4.12 -10.11
N THR A 72 0.15 -5.45 -10.13
CA THR A 72 -0.94 -6.33 -9.65
C THR A 72 -0.47 -7.32 -8.60
N TRP A 73 0.81 -7.72 -8.63
CA TRP A 73 1.36 -8.68 -7.69
C TRP A 73 2.83 -8.38 -7.47
N ILE A 74 3.13 -7.76 -6.33
CA ILE A 74 4.48 -7.28 -6.00
C ILE A 74 5.06 -8.14 -4.89
N ARG A 75 6.27 -8.64 -5.10
CA ARG A 75 7.05 -9.36 -4.08
C ARG A 75 8.54 -9.02 -4.15
N PRO A 76 9.29 -9.20 -3.06
CA PRO A 76 10.75 -9.17 -3.09
C PRO A 76 11.34 -10.20 -4.05
N PHE A 77 12.56 -9.94 -4.51
CA PHE A 77 13.31 -10.87 -5.37
C PHE A 77 13.40 -12.29 -4.80
N ASP A 78 13.75 -12.40 -3.51
CA ASP A 78 13.95 -13.70 -2.86
C ASP A 78 12.66 -14.51 -2.78
N ASP A 79 11.52 -13.85 -2.57
CA ASP A 79 10.21 -14.50 -2.54
C ASP A 79 9.83 -15.07 -3.91
N TRP A 80 10.09 -14.34 -5.00
CA TRP A 80 9.91 -14.88 -6.34
C TRP A 80 10.80 -16.09 -6.60
N LYS A 81 12.08 -15.97 -6.23
CA LYS A 81 13.07 -17.03 -6.40
C LYS A 81 12.69 -18.30 -5.63
N ASN A 82 12.14 -18.17 -4.42
CA ASN A 82 11.66 -19.29 -3.61
C ASN A 82 10.53 -20.08 -4.30
N ASP A 83 9.73 -19.42 -5.14
CA ASP A 83 8.68 -20.05 -5.94
C ASP A 83 9.16 -20.47 -7.34
N ASN A 84 10.47 -20.50 -7.57
CA ASN A 84 11.09 -20.80 -8.86
C ASN A 84 10.62 -19.86 -9.99
N ILE A 85 10.31 -18.61 -9.64
CA ILE A 85 9.97 -17.51 -10.55
C ILE A 85 11.14 -16.53 -10.55
N PHE A 86 11.62 -16.14 -11.74
CA PHE A 86 12.81 -15.29 -11.86
C PHE A 86 12.44 -13.93 -12.44
N VAL A 87 13.09 -12.88 -11.93
CA VAL A 87 12.98 -11.54 -12.51
C VAL A 87 13.64 -11.52 -13.89
N ASN A 88 12.97 -10.93 -14.88
CA ASN A 88 13.49 -10.83 -16.24
C ASN A 88 14.74 -9.93 -16.28
N LYS A 89 15.67 -10.25 -17.18
CA LYS A 89 16.94 -9.51 -17.28
C LYS A 89 16.68 -8.04 -17.63
N GLY A 90 17.25 -7.12 -16.85
CA GLY A 90 17.18 -5.67 -17.09
C GLY A 90 16.00 -4.97 -16.42
N GLU A 91 15.13 -5.70 -15.72
CA GLU A 91 14.00 -5.12 -15.00
C GLU A 91 14.44 -4.19 -13.86
N LYS A 92 13.74 -3.06 -13.73
CA LYS A 92 13.95 -2.09 -12.65
C LYS A 92 13.08 -2.45 -11.45
N ALA A 93 13.66 -2.50 -10.26
CA ALA A 93 12.92 -2.76 -9.04
C ALA A 93 11.96 -1.61 -8.69
N ILE A 94 10.81 -1.97 -8.14
CA ILE A 94 9.89 -1.08 -7.42
C ILE A 94 10.44 -0.92 -6.00
N LEU A 95 10.89 0.29 -5.68
CA LEU A 95 11.40 0.63 -4.37
C LEU A 95 10.24 0.85 -3.40
N MET A 96 10.28 0.17 -2.25
CA MET A 96 9.28 0.31 -1.20
C MET A 96 9.95 0.44 0.17
N LEU A 97 9.21 0.95 1.15
CA LEU A 97 9.66 1.01 2.54
C LEU A 97 9.29 -0.29 3.26
N LYS A 98 10.27 -0.88 3.96
CA LYS A 98 10.05 -1.97 4.92
C LYS A 98 10.40 -1.52 6.34
N PRO A 99 9.57 -1.83 7.34
CA PRO A 99 9.94 -1.60 8.73
C PRO A 99 11.09 -2.53 9.11
N VAL A 100 12.07 -2.00 9.83
CA VAL A 100 13.18 -2.76 10.42
C VAL A 100 13.29 -2.41 11.89
N THR A 101 13.40 -3.43 12.74
CA THR A 101 13.68 -3.28 14.16
C THR A 101 15.17 -3.38 14.41
N TYR A 102 15.67 -2.61 15.36
CA TYR A 102 17.06 -2.68 15.79
C TYR A 102 17.14 -2.48 17.30
N GLU A 103 18.15 -3.08 17.93
CA GLU A 103 18.39 -2.88 19.36
C GLU A 103 19.20 -1.59 19.58
N ARG A 104 18.75 -0.77 20.52
CA ARG A 104 19.46 0.45 20.95
C ARG A 104 20.53 0.09 22.00
N PRO A 105 21.51 0.98 22.26
CA PRO A 105 22.55 0.73 23.26
C PRO A 105 22.03 0.45 24.68
N ASP A 106 20.82 0.88 25.01
CA ASP A 106 20.16 0.66 26.30
C ASP A 106 19.33 -0.64 26.36
N GLY A 107 19.41 -1.50 25.34
CA GLY A 107 18.65 -2.75 25.21
C GLY A 107 17.20 -2.57 24.76
N SER A 108 16.72 -1.33 24.56
CA SER A 108 15.38 -1.08 24.04
C SER A 108 15.30 -1.29 22.52
N GLN A 109 14.11 -1.62 22.01
CA GLN A 109 13.90 -1.77 20.57
C GLN A 109 13.62 -0.42 19.90
N GLY A 110 14.37 -0.12 18.85
CA GLY A 110 14.15 0.96 17.90
C GLY A 110 13.45 0.47 16.64
N PHE A 111 12.75 1.38 15.96
CA PHE A 111 12.11 1.14 14.68
C PHE A 111 12.69 2.10 13.65
N ALA A 112 13.06 1.58 12.49
CA ALA A 112 13.49 2.36 11.34
C ALA A 112 12.80 1.85 10.07
N SER A 113 12.99 2.58 8.97
CA SER A 113 12.62 2.14 7.64
C SER A 113 13.86 1.92 6.79
N ASP A 114 13.90 0.78 6.11
CA ASP A 114 14.87 0.44 5.08
C ASP A 114 14.15 0.34 3.73
N VAL A 115 14.92 0.41 2.64
CA VAL A 115 14.41 0.29 1.28
C VAL A 115 14.45 -1.17 0.84
N SER A 116 13.30 -1.70 0.46
CA SER A 116 13.18 -3.00 -0.20
C SER A 116 13.06 -2.84 -1.71
N LYS A 117 13.64 -3.79 -2.44
CA LYS A 117 13.55 -3.91 -3.90
C LYS A 117 12.56 -5.01 -4.22
N ASN A 118 11.48 -4.63 -4.89
CA ASN A 118 10.37 -5.52 -5.20
C ASN A 118 10.11 -5.51 -6.70
N PHE A 119 9.42 -6.53 -7.18
CA PHE A 119 9.12 -6.71 -8.58
C PHE A 119 7.68 -7.13 -8.74
N ASP A 120 6.99 -6.54 -9.72
CA ASP A 120 5.67 -6.98 -10.12
C ASP A 120 5.76 -8.28 -10.94
N VAL A 121 4.71 -9.11 -10.93
CA VAL A 121 4.65 -10.37 -11.70
C VAL A 121 4.96 -10.17 -13.19
N THR A 122 4.57 -9.03 -13.77
CA THR A 122 4.86 -8.72 -15.18
C THR A 122 6.35 -8.51 -15.47
N GLN A 123 7.18 -8.36 -14.44
CA GLN A 123 8.64 -8.22 -14.52
C GLN A 123 9.36 -9.56 -14.33
N THR A 124 8.62 -10.68 -14.36
CA THR A 124 9.16 -12.01 -14.06
C THR A 124 8.85 -13.02 -15.16
N THR A 125 9.42 -14.21 -15.05
CA THR A 125 9.08 -15.37 -15.88
C THR A 125 7.63 -15.84 -15.71
N ALA A 126 6.93 -15.35 -14.67
CA ALA A 126 5.50 -15.57 -14.46
C ALA A 126 4.62 -14.50 -15.13
N MET A 127 5.17 -13.61 -15.97
CA MET A 127 4.38 -12.66 -16.75
C MET A 127 3.25 -13.38 -17.50
N GLY A 128 2.03 -12.83 -17.41
CA GLY A 128 0.82 -13.44 -17.96
C GLY A 128 0.12 -14.43 -17.02
N ARG A 129 0.73 -14.82 -15.89
CA ARG A 129 0.00 -15.52 -14.83
C ARG A 129 -0.88 -14.52 -14.09
N THR A 130 -2.18 -14.78 -14.07
CA THR A 130 -3.14 -14.06 -13.24
C THR A 130 -3.29 -14.78 -11.91
N ILE A 131 -3.27 -14.04 -10.79
CA ILE A 131 -3.75 -14.60 -9.54
C ILE A 131 -5.26 -14.80 -9.69
N SER A 132 -5.72 -16.05 -9.62
CA SER A 132 -7.15 -16.34 -9.48
C SER A 132 -7.64 -15.75 -8.17
N ARG A 133 -8.16 -14.52 -8.22
CA ARG A 133 -8.87 -13.91 -7.11
C ARG A 133 -10.34 -14.18 -7.32
N LYS A 134 -10.98 -14.87 -6.36
CA LYS A 134 -12.42 -15.08 -6.39
C LYS A 134 -13.11 -13.72 -6.50
N GLU A 135 -14.08 -13.63 -7.40
CA GLU A 135 -14.96 -12.47 -7.46
C GLU A 135 -15.82 -12.42 -6.19
N TYR A 136 -16.24 -11.22 -5.78
CA TYR A 136 -16.95 -11.04 -4.50
C TYR A 136 -18.17 -11.95 -4.37
N HIS A 137 -18.95 -12.10 -5.45
CA HIS A 137 -20.14 -12.96 -5.49
C HIS A 137 -19.82 -14.46 -5.39
N GLU A 138 -18.59 -14.89 -5.62
CA GLU A 138 -18.14 -16.29 -5.50
C GLU A 138 -17.64 -16.61 -4.08
N MET A 139 -17.54 -15.60 -3.22
CA MET A 139 -17.06 -15.74 -1.85
C MET A 139 -18.21 -16.11 -0.91
N SER A 140 -18.35 -17.41 -0.63
CA SER A 140 -19.31 -17.93 0.34
C SER A 140 -19.15 -17.29 1.72
N GLY A 141 -20.27 -16.93 2.35
CA GLY A 141 -20.34 -16.35 3.71
C GLY A 141 -20.01 -14.86 3.78
N MET A 142 -19.74 -14.20 2.65
CA MET A 142 -19.63 -12.74 2.61
C MET A 142 -21.01 -12.08 2.72
N PRO A 143 -21.11 -10.89 3.34
CA PRO A 143 -22.35 -10.11 3.33
C PRO A 143 -22.70 -9.64 1.91
N SER A 144 -23.85 -8.99 1.73
CA SER A 144 -24.14 -8.28 0.48
C SER A 144 -23.16 -7.11 0.26
N PRO A 145 -22.94 -6.69 -1.00
CA PRO A 145 -22.15 -5.49 -1.29
C PRO A 145 -22.62 -4.25 -0.51
N GLU A 146 -23.93 -4.05 -0.39
CA GLU A 146 -24.50 -2.91 0.33
C GLU A 146 -24.16 -2.95 1.83
N GLU A 147 -24.31 -4.12 2.48
CA GLU A 147 -23.95 -4.30 3.88
C GLU A 147 -22.45 -4.11 4.12
N LEU A 148 -21.59 -4.62 3.23
CA LEU A 148 -20.15 -4.41 3.31
C LEU A 148 -19.79 -2.92 3.24
N LEU A 149 -20.29 -2.23 2.22
CA LEU A 149 -19.99 -0.82 1.99
C LEU A 149 -20.59 0.06 3.11
N GLY A 150 -21.77 -0.29 3.61
CA GLY A 150 -22.40 0.33 4.77
C GLY A 150 -21.56 0.16 6.06
N ALA A 151 -21.03 -1.04 6.29
CA ALA A 151 -20.15 -1.32 7.44
C ALA A 151 -18.84 -0.51 7.37
N VAL A 152 -18.25 -0.39 6.17
CA VAL A 152 -17.06 0.46 5.95
C VAL A 152 -17.37 1.92 6.24
N ARG A 153 -18.48 2.45 5.72
CA ARG A 153 -18.90 3.83 5.99
C ARG A 153 -19.06 4.08 7.49
N GLN A 154 -19.75 3.19 8.20
CA GLN A 154 -19.96 3.31 9.64
C GLN A 154 -18.65 3.28 10.44
N ARG A 155 -17.73 2.35 10.12
CA ARG A 155 -16.42 2.26 10.77
C ARG A 155 -15.62 3.53 10.53
N ALA A 156 -15.52 3.98 9.28
CA ALA A 156 -14.79 5.20 8.92
C ALA A 156 -15.37 6.44 9.62
N MET A 157 -16.70 6.62 9.59
CA MET A 157 -17.37 7.72 10.28
C MET A 157 -17.07 7.73 11.78
N THR A 158 -17.09 6.57 12.42
CA THR A 158 -16.79 6.45 13.86
C THR A 158 -15.35 6.88 14.17
N THR A 159 -14.39 6.48 13.32
CA THR A 159 -12.99 6.89 13.44
C THR A 159 -12.83 8.40 13.28
N PHE A 160 -13.41 8.99 12.23
CA PHE A 160 -13.18 10.40 11.90
C PHE A 160 -13.98 11.39 12.75
N VAL A 161 -15.16 11.04 13.25
CA VAL A 161 -15.97 11.94 14.10
C VAL A 161 -15.37 12.08 15.51
N ARG A 162 -14.68 11.03 15.98
CA ARG A 162 -13.98 11.02 17.27
C ARG A 162 -12.71 11.87 17.26
N ASP A 163 -12.12 12.07 16.09
CA ASP A 163 -10.98 12.96 15.91
C ASP A 163 -11.47 14.40 15.66
N GLU A 164 -11.19 15.30 16.60
CA GLU A 164 -11.64 16.69 16.55
C GLU A 164 -11.11 17.44 15.33
N GLU A 165 -9.88 17.13 14.88
CA GLU A 165 -9.28 17.75 13.70
C GLU A 165 -9.97 17.28 12.40
N LEU A 166 -10.50 16.06 12.40
CA LEU A 166 -11.01 15.39 11.20
C LEU A 166 -12.53 15.40 11.08
N ARG A 167 -13.25 15.74 12.16
CA ARG A 167 -14.72 15.70 12.23
C ARG A 167 -15.39 16.42 11.07
N GLY A 168 -14.89 17.60 10.68
CA GLY A 168 -15.44 18.39 9.56
C GLY A 168 -15.28 17.76 8.18
N ARG A 169 -14.52 16.66 8.07
CA ARG A 169 -14.15 15.97 6.83
C ARG A 169 -14.63 14.51 6.85
N ALA A 170 -15.26 14.08 7.94
CA ALA A 170 -15.57 12.68 8.21
C ALA A 170 -16.37 12.00 7.09
N VAL A 171 -17.37 12.69 6.53
CA VAL A 171 -18.21 12.15 5.45
C VAL A 171 -17.37 11.86 4.21
N ASN A 172 -16.59 12.83 3.73
CA ASN A 172 -15.76 12.65 2.54
C ASN A 172 -14.68 11.58 2.72
N MET A 173 -14.07 11.50 3.91
CA MET A 173 -13.07 10.46 4.22
C MET A 173 -13.72 9.08 4.38
N ALA A 174 -14.97 9.01 4.83
CA ALA A 174 -15.75 7.79 4.82
C ALA A 174 -16.12 7.36 3.40
N ASP A 175 -16.53 8.27 2.52
CA ASP A 175 -16.81 7.95 1.12
C ASP A 175 -15.55 7.48 0.37
N LEU A 176 -14.38 8.08 0.66
CA LEU A 176 -13.10 7.56 0.16
C LEU A 176 -12.82 6.14 0.69
N SER A 177 -13.13 5.85 1.94
CA SER A 177 -12.99 4.49 2.51
C SER A 177 -13.88 3.49 1.77
N VAL A 178 -15.13 3.86 1.50
CA VAL A 178 -16.09 3.06 0.74
C VAL A 178 -15.60 2.84 -0.69
N TYR A 179 -15.06 3.87 -1.34
CA TYR A 179 -14.42 3.77 -2.66
C TYR A 179 -13.29 2.74 -2.68
N LEU A 180 -12.38 2.78 -1.69
CA LEU A 180 -11.29 1.81 -1.60
C LEU A 180 -11.83 0.38 -1.48
N MET A 181 -12.85 0.15 -0.65
CA MET A 181 -13.46 -1.19 -0.49
C MET A 181 -14.12 -1.66 -1.79
N ALA A 182 -14.92 -0.81 -2.43
CA ALA A 182 -15.61 -1.13 -3.66
C ALA A 182 -14.59 -1.53 -4.75
N LYS A 183 -13.57 -0.70 -4.97
CA LYS A 183 -12.51 -0.97 -5.95
C LYS A 183 -11.70 -2.21 -5.61
N HIS A 184 -11.43 -2.47 -4.31
CA HIS A 184 -10.71 -3.66 -3.87
C HIS A 184 -11.41 -4.96 -4.30
N TYR A 185 -12.75 -4.94 -4.32
CA TYR A 185 -13.61 -6.06 -4.70
C TYR A 185 -14.23 -5.96 -6.08
N ARG A 186 -13.83 -4.96 -6.90
CA ARG A 186 -14.38 -4.69 -8.24
C ARG A 186 -15.90 -4.46 -8.24
N LEU A 187 -16.41 -3.86 -7.17
CA LEU A 187 -17.78 -3.39 -7.04
C LEU A 187 -17.90 -1.96 -7.56
N ASP A 188 -19.12 -1.53 -7.83
CA ASP A 188 -19.41 -0.14 -8.20
C ASP A 188 -19.08 0.79 -7.01
N PRO A 189 -18.14 1.73 -7.19
CA PRO A 189 -17.81 2.68 -6.14
C PRO A 189 -18.92 3.74 -6.01
N PRO A 190 -19.07 4.36 -4.83
CA PRO A 190 -19.90 5.55 -4.69
C PRO A 190 -19.32 6.70 -5.52
N ASP A 191 -20.14 7.71 -5.77
CA ASP A 191 -19.64 8.99 -6.24
C ASP A 191 -18.81 9.65 -5.13
N VAL A 192 -17.57 10.02 -5.46
CA VAL A 192 -16.62 10.61 -4.52
C VAL A 192 -16.19 11.95 -5.05
N ASP A 193 -16.43 12.98 -4.25
CA ASP A 193 -15.95 14.34 -4.50
C ASP A 193 -14.45 14.43 -4.19
N PHE A 194 -13.62 13.93 -5.12
CA PHE A 194 -12.17 13.96 -5.02
C PHE A 194 -11.62 15.39 -4.97
N GLU A 195 -12.31 16.36 -5.59
CA GLU A 195 -11.93 17.77 -5.54
C GLU A 195 -12.04 18.33 -4.12
N ARG A 196 -13.14 18.03 -3.42
CA ARG A 196 -13.30 18.40 -2.01
C ARG A 196 -12.32 17.70 -1.09
N ILE A 197 -12.01 16.42 -1.34
CA ILE A 197 -11.00 15.72 -0.53
C ILE A 197 -9.60 16.32 -0.75
N ALA A 198 -9.23 16.59 -2.01
CA ALA A 198 -7.93 17.19 -2.33
C ALA A 198 -7.75 18.55 -1.65
N ARG A 199 -8.80 19.40 -1.65
CA ARG A 199 -8.82 20.70 -0.93
C ARG A 199 -8.56 20.57 0.57
N PHE A 200 -8.94 19.46 1.21
CA PHE A 200 -8.62 19.23 2.62
C PHE A 200 -7.11 19.09 2.88
N PHE A 201 -6.31 18.77 1.85
CA PHE A 201 -4.87 18.63 1.99
C PHE A 201 -4.11 19.93 1.78
N GLU A 202 -4.77 21.00 1.32
CA GLU A 202 -4.15 22.32 1.14
C GLU A 202 -3.51 22.85 2.44
N GLY A 203 -2.27 23.32 2.32
CA GLY A 203 -1.51 23.89 3.44
C GLY A 203 -1.11 22.89 4.53
N ARG A 204 -1.37 21.60 4.37
CA ARG A 204 -1.11 20.60 5.39
C ARG A 204 0.24 19.92 5.23
N LYS A 205 0.83 19.53 6.36
CA LYS A 205 2.08 18.78 6.34
C LYS A 205 1.82 17.41 5.74
N GLU A 206 2.73 16.96 4.90
CA GLU A 206 2.64 15.65 4.24
C GLU A 206 2.46 14.47 5.19
N LYS A 207 3.09 14.55 6.38
CA LYS A 207 2.92 13.54 7.43
C LYS A 207 1.46 13.43 7.88
N ASP A 208 0.76 14.55 7.97
CA ASP A 208 -0.63 14.61 8.42
C ASP A 208 -1.57 14.11 7.32
N VAL A 209 -1.29 14.47 6.06
CA VAL A 209 -1.99 13.91 4.88
C VAL A 209 -1.86 12.38 4.87
N ARG A 210 -0.64 11.84 4.98
CA ARG A 210 -0.42 10.39 5.02
C ARG A 210 -1.03 9.72 6.24
N ARG A 211 -1.06 10.38 7.41
CA ARG A 211 -1.72 9.89 8.64
C ARG A 211 -3.23 9.73 8.41
N GLU A 212 -3.86 10.69 7.77
CA GLU A 212 -5.29 10.63 7.51
C GLU A 212 -5.69 9.59 6.48
N LEU A 213 -4.93 9.51 5.38
CA LEU A 213 -5.09 8.42 4.42
C LEU A 213 -4.84 7.05 5.06
N THR A 214 -3.98 7.00 6.09
CA THR A 214 -3.77 5.78 6.88
C THR A 214 -5.01 5.43 7.70
N ALA A 215 -5.70 6.42 8.28
CA ALA A 215 -6.97 6.20 8.96
C ALA A 215 -8.06 5.68 8.00
N VAL A 216 -8.15 6.26 6.79
CA VAL A 216 -9.06 5.82 5.71
C VAL A 216 -8.83 4.33 5.42
N LYS A 217 -7.62 3.94 5.02
CA LYS A 217 -7.35 2.55 4.64
C LYS A 217 -7.45 1.57 5.81
N THR A 218 -7.24 2.05 7.05
CA THR A 218 -7.31 1.18 8.25
C THR A 218 -8.75 0.80 8.56
N ALA A 219 -9.69 1.74 8.45
CA ALA A 219 -11.11 1.44 8.58
C ALA A 219 -11.57 0.36 7.59
N VAL A 220 -11.08 0.44 6.35
CA VAL A 220 -11.38 -0.53 5.29
C VAL A 220 -10.79 -1.90 5.61
N ASP A 221 -9.50 -1.95 5.97
CA ASP A 221 -8.79 -3.20 6.25
C ASP A 221 -9.33 -3.92 7.50
N GLU A 222 -9.77 -3.19 8.52
CA GLU A 222 -10.46 -3.76 9.69
C GLU A 222 -11.76 -4.45 9.31
N VAL A 223 -12.66 -3.76 8.61
CA VAL A 223 -13.93 -4.36 8.15
C VAL A 223 -13.67 -5.54 7.24
N ASN A 224 -12.71 -5.42 6.32
CA ASN A 224 -12.33 -6.51 5.41
C ASN A 224 -11.92 -7.77 6.20
N ARG A 225 -11.03 -7.64 7.19
CA ARG A 225 -10.60 -8.76 8.03
C ARG A 225 -11.75 -9.37 8.81
N GLU A 226 -12.61 -8.55 9.40
CA GLU A 226 -13.76 -9.02 10.17
C GLU A 226 -14.73 -9.84 9.30
N MET A 227 -15.05 -9.36 8.09
CA MET A 227 -15.95 -10.07 7.19
C MET A 227 -15.33 -11.37 6.67
N LEU A 228 -14.05 -11.36 6.33
CA LEU A 228 -13.33 -12.57 5.92
C LEU A 228 -13.27 -13.62 7.04
N ALA A 229 -13.12 -13.20 8.30
CA ALA A 229 -13.14 -14.09 9.46
C ALA A 229 -14.54 -14.71 9.65
N ARG A 230 -15.60 -13.89 9.65
CA ARG A 230 -16.99 -14.38 9.77
C ARG A 230 -17.36 -15.37 8.66
N ALA A 231 -16.97 -15.07 7.42
CA ALA A 231 -17.20 -15.94 6.26
C ALA A 231 -16.44 -17.28 6.35
N ARG A 232 -15.33 -17.32 7.10
CA ARG A 232 -14.61 -18.56 7.38
C ARG A 232 -15.31 -19.37 8.46
N ASP A 233 -15.65 -18.74 9.58
CA ASP A 233 -16.25 -19.41 10.74
C ASP A 233 -17.64 -19.99 10.40
N GLY A 234 -18.45 -19.28 9.61
CA GLY A 234 -19.74 -19.78 9.13
C GLY A 234 -19.63 -21.08 8.33
N ARG A 235 -18.58 -21.23 7.52
CA ARG A 235 -18.32 -22.45 6.75
C ARG A 235 -17.82 -23.62 7.61
N GLU A 236 -17.15 -23.33 8.72
CA GLU A 236 -16.70 -24.35 9.66
C GLU A 236 -17.87 -24.89 10.50
N ASN A 237 -18.90 -24.08 10.76
CA ASN A 237 -20.12 -24.49 11.48
C ASN A 237 -21.16 -25.23 10.62
N GLU A 238 -21.08 -25.14 9.29
CA GLU A 238 -21.96 -25.85 8.34
C GLU A 238 -21.45 -27.25 7.93
N ARG A 239 -20.26 -27.65 8.38
CA ARG A 239 -19.63 -28.95 8.11
C ARG A 239 -19.78 -29.92 9.26
#